data_AF-K1TPH3-F1
#
_entry.id   AF-K1TPH3-F1
#
_cell.length_a   1.000
_cell.length_b   1.000
_cell.length_c   1.000
_cell.angle_alpha   90.00
_cell.angle_beta   90.00
_cell.angle_gamma   90.00
#
_symmetry.space_group_name_H-M   'P 1'
#
loop_
_entity.id
_entity.type
_entity.pdbx_description
1 polymer ?
#
loop_
_entity_poly.entity_id
_entity_poly.type
_entity_poly.pdbx_seq_one_letter_code
_entity_poly.pdbx_strand_id
1 'polypeptide(L)'
;MGKLCHAFEKMKDCLSKNNETMFRQFAEQRRLNAAFSHDLRTPLTLLKGHATMLLSFIPKGLVSQQEILDEISVMSKNISRLEKYVNAMTNLYRLEDIDIPRQQITFHSLIDNFNNTAEALCYDKHFSITTSGNNITLFINLDTVMQIYENLLSNSIRYAKSDIA
;
A
#
# COMPACT_ATOMS: atom_id res chain seq x y z
N MET A 1 -30.74 10.84 44.50
CA MET A 1 -31.12 9.79 43.53
C MET A 1 -30.86 10.16 42.07
N GLY A 2 -31.13 11.40 41.60
CA GLY A 2 -30.94 11.76 40.17
C GLY A 2 -29.52 11.67 39.59
N LYS A 3 -28.47 11.96 40.39
CA LYS A 3 -27.07 11.90 39.92
C LYS A 3 -26.60 10.47 39.60
N LEU A 4 -27.03 9.48 40.38
CA LEU A 4 -26.68 8.07 40.15
C LEU A 4 -27.40 7.53 38.90
N CYS A 5 -28.68 7.90 38.73
CA CYS A 5 -29.47 7.52 37.56
C CYS A 5 -28.86 8.09 36.27
N HIS A 6 -28.47 9.38 36.27
CA HIS A 6 -27.77 9.98 35.12
C HIS A 6 -26.41 9.34 34.83
N ALA A 7 -25.65 8.94 35.86
CA ALA A 7 -24.38 8.24 35.67
C ALA A 7 -24.59 6.86 35.04
N PHE A 8 -25.62 6.11 35.46
CA PHE A 8 -25.99 4.83 34.86
C PHE A 8 -26.47 4.97 33.42
N GLU A 9 -27.32 5.97 33.13
CA GLU A 9 -27.78 6.25 31.76
C GLU A 9 -26.60 6.58 30.85
N LYS A 10 -25.68 7.44 31.32
CA LYS A 10 -24.46 7.81 30.57
C LYS A 10 -23.53 6.61 30.34
N MET A 11 -23.41 5.71 31.31
CA MET A 11 -22.62 4.48 31.17
C MET A 11 -23.25 3.53 30.15
N LYS A 12 -24.57 3.33 30.21
CA LYS A 12 -25.33 2.55 29.23
C LYS A 12 -25.15 3.07 27.81
N ASP A 13 -25.27 4.39 27.62
CA ASP A 13 -25.10 5.02 26.30
C ASP A 13 -23.67 4.89 25.79
N CYS A 14 -22.67 5.04 26.67
CA CYS A 14 -21.27 4.87 26.33
C CYS A 14 -20.96 3.42 25.92
N LEU A 15 -21.51 2.45 26.65
CA LEU A 15 -21.36 1.03 26.34
C LEU A 15 -22.03 0.67 24.99
N SER A 16 -23.24 1.18 24.73
CA SER A 16 -23.93 0.97 23.45
C SER A 16 -23.11 1.53 22.29
N LYS A 17 -22.63 2.77 22.40
CA LYS A 17 -21.77 3.38 21.39
C LYS A 17 -20.47 2.61 21.17
N ASN A 18 -19.85 2.13 22.25
CA ASN A 18 -18.63 1.33 22.15
C ASN A 18 -18.90 0.00 21.43
N ASN A 19 -20.00 -0.68 21.76
CA ASN A 19 -20.39 -1.91 21.11
C ASN A 19 -20.68 -1.70 19.62
N GLU A 20 -21.43 -0.66 19.25
CA GLU A 20 -21.66 -0.28 17.85
C GLU A 20 -20.34 0.00 17.10
N THR A 21 -19.40 0.70 17.75
CA THR A 21 -18.09 0.99 17.16
C THR A 21 -17.30 -0.29 16.93
N MET A 22 -17.25 -1.20 17.91
CA MET A 22 -16.63 -2.52 17.77
C MET A 22 -17.26 -3.32 16.62
N PHE A 23 -18.59 -3.40 16.55
CA PHE A 23 -19.26 -4.12 15.47
C PHE A 23 -18.91 -3.56 14.08
N ARG A 24 -18.80 -2.23 13.95
CA ARG A 24 -18.36 -1.60 12.71
C ARG A 24 -16.92 -1.95 12.36
N GLN A 25 -16.00 -1.91 13.33
CA GLN A 25 -14.60 -2.30 13.13
C GLN A 25 -14.49 -3.77 12.68
N PHE A 26 -15.19 -4.69 13.36
CA PHE A 26 -15.22 -6.10 12.95
C PHE A 26 -15.78 -6.30 11.55
N ALA A 27 -16.85 -5.58 11.19
CA ALA A 27 -17.43 -5.66 9.85
C ALA A 27 -16.43 -5.18 8.78
N GLU A 28 -15.73 -4.07 9.03
CA GLU A 28 -14.74 -3.53 8.10
C GLU A 28 -13.53 -4.44 7.96
N GLN A 29 -13.02 -4.99 9.06
CA GLN A 29 -11.93 -5.96 9.03
C GLN A 29 -12.31 -7.23 8.23
N ARG A 30 -13.53 -7.73 8.39
CA ARG A 30 -14.03 -8.86 7.59
C ARG A 30 -14.12 -8.50 6.10
N ARG A 31 -14.59 -7.29 5.77
CA ARG A 31 -14.67 -6.79 4.39
C ARG A 31 -13.29 -6.71 3.75
N LEU A 32 -12.31 -6.15 4.46
CA LEU A 32 -10.92 -6.06 4.02
C LEU A 32 -10.32 -7.46 3.81
N ASN A 33 -10.47 -8.37 4.76
CA ASN A 33 -9.97 -9.74 4.63
C ASN A 33 -10.57 -10.48 3.43
N ALA A 34 -11.86 -10.27 3.14
CA ALA A 34 -12.51 -10.85 1.97
C ALA A 34 -11.94 -10.29 0.66
N ALA A 35 -11.75 -8.97 0.59
CA ALA A 35 -11.14 -8.31 -0.57
C ALA A 35 -9.71 -8.80 -0.81
N PHE A 36 -8.87 -8.84 0.23
CA PHE A 36 -7.50 -9.36 0.11
C PHE A 36 -7.47 -10.84 -0.31
N SER A 37 -8.33 -11.67 0.27
CA SER A 37 -8.40 -13.09 -0.11
C SER A 37 -8.74 -13.28 -1.59
N HIS A 38 -9.62 -12.44 -2.13
CA HIS A 38 -9.95 -12.43 -3.55
C HIS A 38 -8.75 -12.01 -4.40
N ASP A 39 -8.09 -10.90 -4.03
CA ASP A 39 -7.01 -10.32 -4.83
C ASP A 39 -5.70 -11.13 -4.77
N LEU A 40 -5.52 -11.97 -3.74
CA LEU A 40 -4.45 -12.97 -3.68
C LEU A 40 -4.75 -14.21 -4.54
N ARG A 41 -6.02 -14.65 -4.62
CA ARG A 41 -6.39 -15.88 -5.32
C ARG A 41 -6.12 -15.80 -6.83
N THR A 42 -6.40 -14.65 -7.44
CA THR A 42 -6.25 -14.44 -8.89
C THR A 42 -4.80 -14.65 -9.37
N PRO A 43 -3.79 -13.92 -8.87
CA PRO A 43 -2.40 -14.12 -9.27
C PRO A 43 -1.86 -15.51 -8.88
N LEU A 44 -2.30 -16.11 -7.77
CA LEU A 44 -1.93 -17.49 -7.41
C LEU A 44 -2.47 -18.51 -8.42
N THR A 45 -3.70 -18.32 -8.90
CA THR A 45 -4.32 -19.19 -9.90
C THR A 45 -3.58 -19.11 -11.23
N LEU A 46 -3.23 -17.89 -11.66
CA LEU A 46 -2.40 -17.67 -12.85
C LEU A 46 -1.03 -18.32 -12.70
N LEU A 47 -0.34 -18.10 -11.59
CA LEU A 47 0.98 -18.68 -11.31
C LEU A 47 0.96 -20.21 -11.41
N LYS A 48 -0.07 -20.84 -10.82
CA LYS A 48 -0.28 -22.28 -10.90
C LYS A 48 -0.55 -22.74 -12.34
N GLY A 49 -1.32 -21.97 -13.11
CA GLY A 49 -1.59 -22.23 -14.52
C GLY A 49 -0.32 -22.24 -15.37
N HIS A 50 0.48 -21.17 -15.28
CA HIS A 50 1.76 -21.04 -15.98
C HIS A 50 2.73 -22.16 -15.59
N ALA A 51 2.88 -22.44 -14.28
CA ALA A 51 3.71 -23.55 -13.82
C ALA A 51 3.25 -24.91 -14.36
N THR A 52 1.93 -25.17 -14.38
CA THR A 52 1.36 -26.42 -14.91
C THR A 52 1.59 -26.54 -16.41
N MET A 53 1.43 -25.45 -17.16
CA MET A 53 1.70 -25.40 -18.60
C MET A 53 3.15 -25.77 -18.89
N LEU A 54 4.10 -25.07 -18.24
CA LEU A 54 5.53 -25.30 -18.42
C LEU A 54 5.93 -26.74 -18.06
N LEU A 55 5.45 -27.27 -16.92
CA LEU A 55 5.68 -28.67 -16.53
C LEU A 55 5.16 -29.68 -17.56
N SER A 56 4.10 -29.34 -18.30
CA SER A 56 3.50 -30.23 -19.30
C SER A 56 4.13 -30.13 -20.68
N PHE A 57 4.63 -28.96 -21.07
CA PHE A 57 5.10 -28.67 -22.43
C PHE A 57 6.61 -28.78 -22.58
N ILE A 58 7.39 -28.44 -21.55
CA ILE A 58 8.86 -28.56 -21.57
C ILE A 58 9.29 -30.00 -21.88
N PRO A 59 8.77 -31.07 -21.22
CA PRO A 59 9.20 -32.44 -21.51
C PRO A 59 8.81 -32.93 -22.91
N LYS A 60 7.81 -32.29 -23.53
CA LYS A 60 7.31 -32.63 -24.87
C LYS A 60 7.99 -31.83 -25.99
N GLY A 61 8.89 -30.91 -25.64
CA GLY A 61 9.51 -30.00 -26.62
C GLY A 61 8.50 -29.08 -27.33
N LEU A 62 7.36 -28.80 -26.69
CA LEU A 62 6.27 -28.00 -27.29
C LEU A 62 6.43 -26.49 -27.08
N VAL A 63 7.47 -26.08 -26.36
CA VAL A 63 7.79 -24.68 -26.07
C VAL A 63 9.28 -24.44 -26.30
N SER A 64 9.60 -23.30 -26.89
CA SER A 64 10.96 -22.83 -27.08
C SER A 64 11.55 -22.26 -25.78
N GLN A 65 12.87 -22.13 -25.74
CA GLN A 65 13.56 -21.49 -24.61
C GLN A 65 13.07 -20.04 -24.38
N GLN A 66 12.76 -19.30 -25.45
CA GLN A 66 12.28 -17.93 -25.33
C GLN A 66 10.89 -17.88 -24.69
N GLU A 67 9.96 -18.73 -25.12
CA GLU A 67 8.62 -18.81 -24.53
C GLU A 67 8.67 -19.20 -23.04
N ILE A 68 9.60 -20.08 -22.64
CA ILE A 68 9.82 -20.41 -21.23
C ILE A 68 10.25 -19.18 -20.43
N LEU A 69 11.18 -18.37 -20.95
CA LEU A 69 11.64 -17.15 -20.29
C LEU A 69 10.52 -16.10 -20.17
N ASP A 70 9.71 -15.97 -21.22
CA ASP A 70 8.56 -15.05 -21.21
C ASP A 70 7.53 -15.46 -20.15
N GLU A 71 7.23 -16.76 -20.05
CA GLU A 71 6.33 -17.29 -19.03
C GLU A 71 6.87 -17.11 -17.60
N ILE A 72 8.16 -17.36 -17.37
CA ILE A 72 8.82 -17.10 -16.09
C ILE A 72 8.78 -15.60 -15.76
N SER A 73 8.96 -14.72 -16.75
CA SER A 73 8.84 -13.27 -16.56
C SER A 73 7.42 -12.86 -16.14
N VAL A 74 6.39 -13.44 -16.75
CA VAL A 74 4.99 -13.23 -16.35
C VAL A 74 4.74 -13.73 -14.93
N MET A 75 5.25 -14.91 -14.56
CA MET A 75 5.15 -15.45 -13.20
C MET A 75 5.83 -14.52 -12.19
N SER A 76 7.05 -14.06 -12.47
CA SER A 76 7.80 -13.13 -11.62
C SER A 76 7.03 -11.82 -11.37
N LYS A 77 6.45 -11.23 -12.43
CA LYS A 77 5.60 -10.03 -12.30
C LYS A 77 4.38 -10.28 -11.40
N ASN A 78 3.77 -11.47 -11.47
CA ASN A 78 2.65 -11.84 -10.60
C ASN A 78 3.08 -12.05 -9.14
N ILE A 79 4.28 -12.58 -8.88
CA ILE A 79 4.86 -12.69 -7.54
C ILE A 79 5.08 -11.31 -6.94
N SER A 80 5.70 -10.38 -7.68
CA SER A 80 5.90 -9.01 -7.18
C SER A 80 4.58 -8.28 -6.90
N ARG A 81 3.50 -8.60 -7.63
CA ARG A 81 2.15 -8.08 -7.32
C ARG A 81 1.60 -8.66 -6.02
N LEU A 82 1.75 -9.97 -5.80
CA LEU A 82 1.36 -10.63 -4.56
C LEU A 82 2.08 -10.03 -3.35
N GLU A 83 3.40 -9.82 -3.45
CA GLU A 83 4.19 -9.18 -2.39
C GLU A 83 3.67 -7.78 -2.05
N LYS A 84 3.32 -6.97 -3.06
CA LYS A 84 2.71 -5.65 -2.83
C LYS A 84 1.38 -5.74 -2.09
N TYR A 85 0.54 -6.72 -2.40
CA TYR A 85 -0.74 -6.91 -1.68
C TYR A 85 -0.53 -7.35 -0.23
N VAL A 86 0.39 -8.28 0.03
CA VAL A 86 0.72 -8.72 1.39
C VAL A 86 1.29 -7.57 2.22
N ASN A 87 2.16 -6.75 1.62
CA ASN A 87 2.71 -5.57 2.29
C ASN A 87 1.64 -4.52 2.58
N ALA A 88 0.72 -4.26 1.63
CA ALA A 88 -0.41 -3.36 1.85
C ALA A 88 -1.33 -3.84 2.98
N MET A 89 -1.62 -5.14 3.03
CA MET A 89 -2.41 -5.75 4.11
C MET A 89 -1.73 -5.59 5.47
N THR A 90 -0.43 -5.87 5.55
CA THR A 90 0.35 -5.72 6.78
C THR A 90 0.39 -4.27 7.25
N ASN A 91 0.51 -3.31 6.34
CA ASN A 91 0.56 -1.88 6.67
C ASN A 91 -0.80 -1.32 7.12
N LEU A 92 -1.92 -1.83 6.58
CA LEU A 92 -3.26 -1.41 7.04
C LEU A 92 -3.53 -1.83 8.48
N TYR A 93 -3.16 -3.05 8.87
CA TYR A 93 -3.28 -3.50 10.26
C TYR A 93 -2.36 -2.74 11.23
N ARG A 94 -1.27 -2.18 10.71
CA ARG A 94 -0.32 -1.37 11.47
C ARG A 94 -0.82 0.07 11.72
N LEU A 95 -1.67 0.62 10.85
CA LEU A 95 -2.19 1.99 10.98
C LEU A 95 -3.19 2.16 12.14
N GLU A 96 -3.79 1.07 12.63
CA GLU A 96 -4.80 1.14 13.69
C GLU A 96 -4.21 1.19 15.11
N ASP A 97 -2.92 0.86 15.30
CA ASP A 97 -2.30 0.72 16.65
C ASP A 97 -0.86 1.27 16.79
N ILE A 98 -0.30 1.93 15.77
CA ILE A 98 1.09 2.44 15.85
C ILE A 98 1.12 3.90 16.30
N ASP A 99 1.87 4.16 17.37
CA ASP A 99 2.43 5.48 17.64
C ASP A 99 3.39 5.82 16.51
N ILE A 100 3.07 6.84 15.70
CA ILE A 100 3.86 7.26 14.54
C ILE A 100 4.85 8.33 15.04
N PRO A 101 6.08 7.96 15.46
CA PRO A 101 6.99 8.89 16.11
C PRO A 101 7.34 10.01 15.13
N ARG A 102 7.10 11.24 15.55
CA ARG A 102 7.41 12.43 14.76
C ARG A 102 8.81 12.89 15.09
N GLN A 103 9.53 13.32 14.05
CA GLN A 103 10.82 13.96 14.16
C GLN A 103 10.78 15.35 13.56
N GLN A 104 11.69 16.19 14.03
CA GLN A 104 11.90 17.52 13.50
C GLN A 104 12.67 17.41 12.17
N ILE A 105 12.15 18.04 11.10
CA ILE A 105 12.83 18.12 9.80
C ILE A 105 12.58 19.49 9.17
N THR A 106 13.56 20.02 8.45
CA THR A 106 13.35 21.26 7.69
C THR A 106 12.57 20.98 6.41
N PHE A 107 11.78 21.95 5.96
CA PHE A 107 11.08 21.84 4.68
C PHE A 107 12.05 21.58 3.52
N HIS A 108 13.20 22.27 3.47
CA HIS A 108 14.21 22.03 2.44
C HIS A 108 14.70 20.59 2.42
N SER A 109 15.05 20.02 3.57
CA SER A 109 15.47 18.63 3.66
C SER A 109 14.39 17.66 3.19
N LEU A 110 13.11 17.93 3.45
CA LEU A 110 12.01 17.10 2.95
C LEU A 110 11.92 17.16 1.42
N ILE A 111 12.04 18.35 0.83
CA ILE A 111 12.03 18.54 -0.62
C ILE A 111 13.22 17.86 -1.28
N ASP A 112 14.41 17.93 -0.68
CA ASP A 112 15.60 17.22 -1.17
C ASP A 112 15.36 15.71 -1.21
N ASN A 113 14.72 15.14 -0.18
CA ASN A 113 14.34 13.72 -0.18
C ASN A 113 13.36 13.40 -1.32
N PHE A 114 12.35 14.25 -1.56
CA PHE A 114 11.41 14.05 -2.67
C PHE A 114 12.11 14.09 -4.03
N ASN A 115 12.99 15.07 -4.26
CA ASN A 115 13.76 15.17 -5.50
C ASN A 115 14.65 13.93 -5.72
N ASN A 116 15.40 13.50 -4.70
CA ASN A 116 16.27 12.33 -4.80
C ASN A 116 15.49 11.06 -5.14
N THR A 117 14.35 10.85 -4.50
CA THR A 117 13.47 9.71 -4.79
C THR A 117 12.89 9.79 -6.21
N ALA A 118 12.52 10.98 -6.67
CA ALA A 118 12.01 11.18 -8.02
C ALA A 118 13.06 10.94 -9.10
N GLU A 119 14.29 11.44 -8.92
CA GLU A 119 15.41 11.19 -9.83
C GLU A 119 15.70 9.69 -9.96
N ALA A 120 15.61 8.95 -8.85
CA ALA A 120 15.83 7.50 -8.86
C ALA A 120 14.73 6.72 -9.59
N LEU A 121 13.48 7.21 -9.59
CA LEU A 121 12.31 6.49 -10.12
C LEU A 121 11.86 6.96 -11.51
N CYS A 122 12.13 8.22 -11.89
CA CYS A 122 11.68 8.85 -13.13
C CYS A 122 12.77 8.86 -14.22
N TYR A 123 13.33 7.71 -14.59
CA TYR A 123 14.39 7.65 -15.61
C TYR A 123 13.92 8.06 -17.03
N ASP A 124 12.67 7.80 -17.38
CA ASP A 124 12.13 7.96 -18.75
C ASP A 124 11.07 9.07 -18.89
N LYS A 125 10.83 9.89 -17.86
CA LYS A 125 9.76 10.91 -17.86
C LYS A 125 10.25 12.24 -17.30
N HIS A 126 9.77 13.34 -17.87
CA HIS A 126 10.05 14.66 -17.31
C HIS A 126 9.31 14.81 -15.99
N PHE A 127 10.06 15.17 -14.96
CA PHE A 127 9.56 15.37 -13.61
C PHE A 127 9.92 16.77 -13.13
N SER A 128 8.97 17.47 -12.52
CA SER A 128 9.22 18.78 -11.91
C SER A 128 8.53 18.91 -10.56
N ILE A 129 9.24 19.41 -9.55
CA ILE A 129 8.64 19.83 -8.27
C ILE A 129 8.64 21.34 -8.21
N THR A 130 7.46 21.94 -8.01
CA THR A 130 7.35 23.36 -7.66
C THR A 130 7.16 23.48 -6.16
N THR A 131 8.01 24.27 -5.50
CA THR A 131 7.90 24.51 -4.05
C THR A 131 7.77 26.00 -3.78
N SER A 132 6.87 26.36 -2.89
CA SER A 132 6.71 27.71 -2.37
C SER A 132 6.62 27.64 -0.85
N GLY A 133 7.75 27.89 -0.18
CA GLY A 133 7.83 27.79 1.27
C GLY A 133 9.07 28.49 1.83
N ASN A 134 8.91 29.13 2.99
CA ASN A 134 10.02 29.64 3.78
C ASN A 134 10.71 28.48 4.51
N ASN A 135 11.88 28.73 5.11
CA ASN A 135 12.62 27.74 5.90
C ASN A 135 11.88 27.38 7.19
N ILE A 136 10.81 26.58 7.07
CA ILE A 136 9.97 26.12 8.16
C ILE A 136 10.46 24.78 8.67
N THR A 137 10.28 24.59 9.97
CA THR A 137 10.52 23.31 10.64
C THR A 137 9.20 22.55 10.73
N LEU A 138 9.22 21.30 10.29
CA LEU A 138 8.11 20.37 10.34
C LEU A 138 8.33 19.35 11.47
N PHE A 139 7.24 18.85 12.03
CA PHE A 139 7.26 17.76 13.02
C PHE A 139 6.45 16.59 12.48
N ILE A 140 7.10 15.73 11.71
CA ILE A 140 6.47 14.66 10.92
C ILE A 140 7.22 13.35 11.10
N ASN A 141 6.58 12.22 10.79
CA ASN A 141 7.29 10.97 10.59
C ASN A 141 7.75 10.89 9.14
N LEU A 142 9.06 10.99 8.92
CA LEU A 142 9.63 11.06 7.58
C LEU A 142 9.34 9.80 6.78
N ASP A 143 9.51 8.62 7.37
CA ASP A 143 9.31 7.34 6.68
C ASP A 143 7.89 7.20 6.13
N THR A 144 6.89 7.58 6.93
CA THR A 144 5.48 7.56 6.52
C THR A 144 5.22 8.53 5.37
N VAL A 145 5.77 9.75 5.45
CA VAL A 145 5.61 10.77 4.40
C VAL A 145 6.30 10.33 3.10
N MET A 146 7.51 9.77 3.20
CA MET A 146 8.24 9.23 2.05
C MET A 146 7.50 8.05 1.42
N GLN A 147 6.93 7.15 2.22
CA GLN A 147 6.14 6.03 1.72
C GLN A 147 4.88 6.51 0.97
N ILE A 148 4.18 7.52 1.49
CA ILE A 148 3.04 8.13 0.80
C ILE A 148 3.50 8.76 -0.52
N TYR A 149 4.59 9.53 -0.48
CA TYR A 149 5.15 10.18 -1.66
C TYR A 149 5.54 9.17 -2.75
N GLU A 150 6.27 8.11 -2.40
CA GLU A 150 6.67 7.04 -3.33
C GLU A 150 5.47 6.34 -3.96
N ASN A 151 4.42 6.08 -3.18
CA ASN A 151 3.20 5.46 -3.70
C ASN A 151 2.49 6.37 -4.71
N LEU A 152 2.39 7.68 -4.41
CA LEU A 152 1.80 8.66 -5.32
C LEU A 152 2.65 8.81 -6.58
N LEU A 153 3.96 8.96 -6.43
CA LEU A 153 4.90 9.10 -7.53
C LEU A 153 4.91 7.86 -8.43
N SER A 154 4.98 6.65 -7.87
CA SER A 154 4.90 5.39 -8.62
C SER A 154 3.58 5.29 -9.41
N ASN A 155 2.46 5.74 -8.83
CA ASN A 155 1.20 5.81 -9.55
C ASN A 155 1.26 6.83 -10.69
N SER A 156 1.78 8.03 -10.44
CA SER A 156 1.97 9.05 -11.47
C SER A 156 2.84 8.55 -12.62
N ILE A 157 3.98 7.91 -12.34
CA ILE A 157 4.87 7.31 -13.36
C ILE A 157 4.12 6.25 -14.17
N ARG A 158 3.30 5.42 -13.53
CA ARG A 158 2.56 4.36 -14.24
C ARG A 158 1.52 4.92 -15.21
N TYR A 159 0.86 6.02 -14.87
CA TYR A 159 -0.31 6.52 -15.62
C TYR A 159 -0.06 7.80 -16.44
N ALA A 160 1.01 8.55 -16.18
CA ALA A 160 1.35 9.74 -16.95
C ALA A 160 1.80 9.36 -18.37
N LYS A 161 1.51 10.20 -19.37
CA LYS A 161 1.96 9.96 -20.75
C LYS A 161 3.40 10.38 -21.00
N SER A 162 3.80 11.55 -20.50
CA SER A 162 5.13 12.14 -20.75
C SER A 162 5.66 12.94 -19.56
N ASP A 163 4.79 13.70 -18.91
CA ASP A 163 5.19 14.69 -17.90
C ASP A 163 4.49 14.44 -16.56
N ILE A 164 5.22 14.67 -15.47
CA ILE A 164 4.75 14.60 -14.08
C ILE A 164 5.13 15.92 -13.41
N ALA A 165 4.15 16.71 -13.01
CA ALA A 165 4.32 18.01 -12.38
C ALA A 165 3.44 18.15 -11.13
#